data_AF-A0AAP9R066-F1
#
_entry.id   AF-A0AAP9R066-F1
#
_cell.length_a   1.000
_cell.length_b   1.000
_cell.length_c   1.000
_cell.angle_alpha   90.00
_cell.angle_beta   90.00
_cell.angle_gamma   90.00
#
_symmetry.space_group_name_H-M   'P 1'
#
loop_
_entity.id
_entity.type
_entity.pdbx_description
1 polymer ?
#
loop_
_entity_poly.entity_id
_entity_poly.type
_entity_poly.pdbx_seq_one_letter_code
_entity_poly.pdbx_strand_id
1 'polypeptide(L)'
;MKHWILGAALFAATGVAQAENYRIVQSPSQKLDVWIDNIKGNTAQSWCANEVALRIVANGNKNVKILDNFLPRVGALMEHQCSRLQQLNWTLVDANNGHIAQGSAAKNKKWAVKVAPAETAAAAEKPVAPAWLPPEEKAEKLSPAADRTPWQEFTLQGGCRLRTFWQENATALFIPAVESGSCEKGGWLSGRTVITQSVNGKEKQSTVTFVHGFPVLGLNVAADPNKLLITAVNNQRMVVSNENAQQSWMILPYVAGQNGWQMTGTLAIEMSRELANDPSRLQARIEAARSVWAPWLAPDIKLNVVLIDGLHPLLRNPAAGAWRAAN
;
A
#
# COMPACT_ATOMS: atom_id res chain seq x y z
N MET A 1 -29.23 56.65 -10.38
CA MET A 1 -29.88 55.32 -10.32
C MET A 1 -29.17 54.46 -11.37
N LYS A 2 -28.12 53.67 -11.10
CA LYS A 2 -27.90 52.52 -10.21
C LYS A 2 -28.80 51.30 -10.53
N HIS A 3 -28.41 50.50 -11.51
CA HIS A 3 -28.75 49.06 -11.55
C HIS A 3 -27.57 48.25 -12.15
N TRP A 4 -26.92 47.47 -11.28
CA TRP A 4 -25.98 46.41 -11.61
C TRP A 4 -26.77 45.13 -11.98
N ILE A 5 -26.35 44.43 -13.03
CA ILE A 5 -26.74 43.03 -13.26
C ILE A 5 -25.54 42.16 -12.90
N LEU A 6 -25.62 41.52 -11.74
CA LEU A 6 -24.74 40.43 -11.30
C LEU A 6 -25.24 39.13 -11.95
N GLY A 7 -24.43 38.54 -12.82
CA GLY A 7 -24.62 37.16 -13.30
C GLY A 7 -23.98 36.18 -12.32
N ALA A 8 -24.80 35.33 -11.69
CA ALA A 8 -24.35 34.27 -10.80
C ALA A 8 -23.89 33.06 -11.62
N ALA A 9 -22.58 32.76 -11.58
CA ALA A 9 -22.02 31.50 -12.07
C ALA A 9 -22.03 30.47 -10.93
N LEU A 10 -22.87 29.44 -11.04
CA LEU A 10 -22.86 28.26 -10.17
C LEU A 10 -21.64 27.40 -10.53
N PHE A 11 -20.60 27.43 -9.70
CA PHE A 11 -19.49 26.47 -9.77
C PHE A 11 -19.90 25.17 -9.08
N ALA A 12 -20.14 24.12 -9.88
CA ALA A 12 -20.25 22.76 -9.38
C ALA A 12 -18.84 22.23 -9.07
N ALA A 13 -18.49 22.16 -7.79
CA ALA A 13 -17.28 21.52 -7.32
C ALA A 13 -17.49 19.99 -7.23
N THR A 14 -16.85 19.22 -8.10
CA THR A 14 -16.77 17.75 -7.96
C THR A 14 -15.52 17.40 -7.16
N GLY A 15 -15.70 17.01 -5.89
CA GLY A 15 -14.62 16.61 -5.00
C GLY A 15 -13.99 15.27 -5.38
N VAL A 16 -12.66 15.23 -5.38
CA VAL A 16 -11.87 13.98 -5.45
C VAL A 16 -11.85 13.32 -4.07
N ALA A 17 -12.47 12.15 -3.97
CA ALA A 17 -12.50 11.30 -2.79
C ALA A 17 -11.11 10.66 -2.54
N GLN A 18 -10.40 11.12 -1.51
CA GLN A 18 -9.21 10.46 -0.97
C GLN A 18 -9.64 9.22 -0.17
N ALA A 19 -8.85 8.14 -0.21
CA ALA A 19 -9.06 6.99 0.65
C ALA A 19 -8.52 7.32 2.05
N GLU A 20 -9.40 7.58 3.00
CA GLU A 20 -9.07 7.93 4.38
C GLU A 20 -9.29 6.73 5.32
N ASN A 21 -8.54 6.69 6.43
CA ASN A 21 -8.83 5.79 7.54
C ASN A 21 -9.85 6.48 8.44
N TYR A 22 -11.04 5.88 8.55
CA TYR A 22 -12.13 6.48 9.29
C TYR A 22 -12.32 5.81 10.64
N ARG A 23 -12.14 6.58 11.71
CA ARG A 23 -12.43 6.11 13.07
C ARG A 23 -13.93 6.18 13.31
N ILE A 24 -14.58 5.03 13.28
CA ILE A 24 -16.03 4.93 13.44
C ILE A 24 -16.47 4.91 14.90
N VAL A 25 -15.64 4.36 15.79
CA VAL A 25 -15.93 4.29 17.23
C VAL A 25 -14.67 4.55 18.03
N GLN A 26 -14.80 5.33 19.09
CA GLN A 26 -13.79 5.49 20.13
C GLN A 26 -14.44 5.17 21.48
N SER A 27 -13.79 4.34 22.29
CA SER A 27 -14.19 4.03 23.65
C SER A 27 -13.07 4.42 24.63
N PRO A 28 -13.16 5.62 25.24
CA PRO A 28 -12.17 6.06 26.22
C PRO A 28 -12.09 5.15 27.44
N SER A 29 -13.25 4.64 27.92
CA SER A 29 -13.32 3.79 29.11
C SER A 29 -12.72 2.39 28.90
N GLN A 30 -12.81 1.84 27.69
CA GLN A 30 -12.21 0.54 27.34
C GLN A 30 -10.84 0.68 26.66
N LYS A 31 -10.42 1.92 26.36
CA LYS A 31 -9.20 2.26 25.60
C LYS A 31 -9.14 1.55 24.24
N LEU A 32 -10.26 1.54 23.52
CA LEU A 32 -10.39 0.93 22.19
C LEU A 32 -10.73 1.98 21.14
N ASP A 33 -10.04 1.96 20.00
CA ASP A 33 -10.42 2.70 18.79
C ASP A 33 -10.76 1.72 17.67
N VAL A 34 -11.84 1.98 16.93
CA VAL A 34 -12.28 1.16 15.80
C VAL A 34 -12.17 1.96 14.52
N TRP A 35 -11.47 1.39 13.55
CA TRP A 35 -11.17 2.01 12.27
C TRP A 35 -11.74 1.17 11.12
N ILE A 36 -12.22 1.86 10.10
CA ILE A 36 -12.44 1.30 8.77
C ILE A 36 -11.37 1.90 7.88
N ASP A 37 -10.48 1.06 7.37
CA ASP A 37 -9.35 1.51 6.58
C ASP A 37 -9.73 1.63 5.10
N ASN A 38 -9.09 2.54 4.37
CA ASN A 38 -9.20 2.70 2.92
C ASN A 38 -10.61 3.06 2.39
N ILE A 39 -11.33 3.99 3.03
CA ILE A 39 -12.68 4.39 2.59
C ILE A 39 -12.68 5.72 1.84
N LYS A 40 -13.56 5.87 0.85
CA LYS A 40 -13.63 7.05 -0.04
C LYS A 40 -14.09 8.36 0.65
N GLY A 41 -14.50 8.29 1.91
CA GLY A 41 -15.04 9.41 2.67
C GLY A 41 -15.58 8.96 4.02
N ASN A 42 -15.90 9.88 4.91
CA ASN A 42 -16.30 9.60 6.30
C ASN A 42 -17.81 9.38 6.51
N THR A 43 -18.59 9.26 5.44
CA THR A 43 -20.04 9.06 5.49
C THR A 43 -20.40 7.57 5.48
N ALA A 44 -21.58 7.22 6.01
CA ALA A 44 -22.10 5.86 6.00
C ALA A 44 -22.07 5.22 4.59
N GLN A 45 -22.43 5.97 3.56
CA GLN A 45 -22.42 5.52 2.16
C GLN A 45 -21.02 5.13 1.67
N SER A 46 -19.96 5.70 2.24
CA SER A 46 -18.59 5.50 1.80
C SER A 46 -17.97 4.18 2.27
N TRP A 47 -18.54 3.56 3.31
CA TRP A 47 -18.06 2.29 3.87
C TRP A 47 -19.15 1.21 3.99
N CYS A 48 -20.42 1.60 3.95
CA CYS A 48 -21.54 0.67 4.09
C CYS A 48 -21.43 -0.42 3.04
N ALA A 49 -21.43 -1.68 3.44
CA ALA A 49 -21.37 -2.85 2.57
C ALA A 49 -21.98 -4.05 3.30
N ASN A 50 -22.21 -5.16 2.59
CA ASN A 50 -22.72 -6.38 3.23
C ASN A 50 -21.72 -6.93 4.26
N GLU A 51 -20.42 -6.78 3.97
CA GLU A 51 -19.34 -7.11 4.88
C GLU A 51 -18.41 -5.91 5.05
N VAL A 52 -18.02 -5.61 6.28
CA VAL A 52 -17.09 -4.50 6.58
C VAL A 52 -15.93 -5.02 7.40
N ALA A 53 -14.71 -4.66 6.97
CA ALA A 53 -13.49 -4.95 7.71
C ALA A 53 -13.21 -3.85 8.73
N LEU A 54 -12.90 -4.26 9.97
CA LEU A 54 -12.61 -3.39 11.10
C LEU A 54 -11.21 -3.65 11.63
N ARG A 55 -10.47 -2.58 11.90
CA ARG A 55 -9.26 -2.63 12.70
C ARG A 55 -9.55 -2.03 14.08
N ILE A 56 -9.41 -2.84 15.12
CA ILE A 56 -9.64 -2.46 16.51
C ILE A 56 -8.28 -2.29 17.19
N VAL A 57 -7.97 -1.09 17.66
CA VAL A 57 -6.72 -0.75 18.32
C VAL A 57 -6.91 -0.75 19.84
N ALA A 58 -6.20 -1.63 20.52
CA ALA A 58 -6.17 -1.74 21.97
C ALA A 58 -5.04 -0.87 22.55
N ASN A 59 -5.43 0.29 23.10
CA ASN A 59 -4.55 1.21 23.81
C ASN A 59 -4.45 0.91 25.32
N GLY A 60 -5.05 -0.21 25.76
CA GLY A 60 -5.10 -0.61 27.17
C GLY A 60 -5.06 -2.13 27.32
N ASN A 61 -6.18 -2.74 27.70
CA ASN A 61 -6.30 -4.18 27.89
C ASN A 61 -6.24 -4.91 26.53
N LYS A 62 -5.27 -5.82 26.38
CA LYS A 62 -5.05 -6.62 25.16
C LYS A 62 -5.83 -7.95 25.15
N ASN A 63 -6.63 -8.23 26.16
CA ASN A 63 -7.42 -9.46 26.22
C ASN A 63 -8.61 -9.40 25.27
N VAL A 64 -8.71 -10.35 24.33
CA VAL A 64 -9.78 -10.45 23.33
C VAL A 64 -11.17 -10.48 23.94
N LYS A 65 -11.33 -11.00 25.17
CA LYS A 65 -12.62 -11.02 25.90
C LYS A 65 -13.22 -9.62 26.11
N ILE A 66 -12.44 -8.55 26.00
CA ILE A 66 -12.96 -7.18 26.03
C ILE A 66 -13.96 -6.92 24.89
N LEU A 67 -13.82 -7.65 23.77
CA LEU A 67 -14.67 -7.52 22.61
C LEU A 67 -16.08 -8.08 22.84
N ASP A 68 -16.26 -9.05 23.74
CA ASP A 68 -17.54 -9.77 23.94
C ASP A 68 -18.71 -8.83 24.22
N ASN A 69 -18.45 -7.77 24.99
CA ASN A 69 -19.43 -6.74 25.32
C ASN A 69 -19.28 -5.47 24.47
N PHE A 70 -18.22 -5.35 23.67
CA PHE A 70 -17.92 -4.16 22.89
C PHE A 70 -18.44 -4.27 21.45
N LEU A 71 -18.06 -5.34 20.75
CA LEU A 71 -18.42 -5.57 19.36
C LEU A 71 -19.93 -5.64 19.11
N PRO A 72 -20.76 -6.20 20.01
CA PRO A 72 -22.21 -6.14 19.81
C PRO A 72 -22.78 -4.73 19.74
N ARG A 73 -22.22 -3.80 20.53
CA ARG A 73 -22.61 -2.37 20.52
C ARG A 73 -22.12 -1.66 19.26
N VAL A 74 -20.90 -1.97 18.82
CA VAL A 74 -20.35 -1.46 17.54
C VAL A 74 -21.20 -1.97 16.37
N GLY A 75 -21.50 -3.26 16.33
CA GLY A 75 -22.34 -3.87 15.30
C GLY A 75 -23.73 -3.24 15.23
N ALA A 76 -24.40 -3.05 16.36
CA ALA A 76 -25.70 -2.38 16.41
C ALA A 76 -25.64 -0.92 15.94
N LEU A 77 -24.60 -0.17 16.31
CA LEU A 77 -24.40 1.21 15.86
C LEU A 77 -24.19 1.28 14.33
N MET A 78 -23.33 0.40 13.80
CA MET A 78 -23.03 0.35 12.37
C MET A 78 -24.24 -0.13 11.56
N GLU A 79 -25.01 -1.08 12.09
CA GLU A 79 -26.27 -1.54 11.50
C GLU A 79 -27.29 -0.39 11.36
N HIS A 80 -27.40 0.47 12.37
CA HIS A 80 -28.28 1.65 12.32
C HIS A 80 -27.87 2.62 11.20
N GLN A 81 -26.59 2.70 10.88
CA GLN A 81 -26.07 3.56 9.81
C GLN A 81 -26.03 2.86 8.44
N CYS A 82 -26.02 1.52 8.42
CA CYS A 82 -25.92 0.70 7.21
C CYS A 82 -26.82 -0.54 7.33
N SER A 83 -28.07 -0.41 6.86
CA SER A 83 -29.07 -1.49 6.94
C SER A 83 -28.69 -2.77 6.20
N ARG A 84 -27.82 -2.66 5.17
CA ARG A 84 -27.31 -3.81 4.40
C ARG A 84 -26.20 -4.61 5.09
N LEU A 85 -25.61 -4.09 6.17
CA LEU A 85 -24.52 -4.76 6.88
C LEU A 85 -24.98 -6.11 7.45
N GLN A 86 -24.27 -7.18 7.08
CA GLN A 86 -24.53 -8.55 7.55
C GLN A 86 -23.39 -9.09 8.40
N GLN A 87 -22.14 -8.69 8.13
CA GLN A 87 -20.96 -9.21 8.81
C GLN A 87 -19.90 -8.13 9.04
N LEU A 88 -19.30 -8.19 10.22
CA LEU A 88 -18.07 -7.50 10.56
C LEU A 88 -16.93 -8.51 10.59
N ASN A 89 -15.89 -8.26 9.82
CA ASN A 89 -14.62 -8.96 9.91
C ASN A 89 -13.67 -8.07 10.71
N TRP A 90 -13.14 -8.53 11.83
CA TRP A 90 -12.38 -7.67 12.74
C TRP A 90 -10.99 -8.21 12.99
N THR A 91 -10.04 -7.29 13.14
CA THR A 91 -8.67 -7.54 13.59
C THR A 91 -8.40 -6.68 14.81
N LEU A 92 -7.97 -7.30 15.90
CA LEU A 92 -7.51 -6.66 17.13
C LEU A 92 -6.00 -6.50 17.07
N VAL A 93 -5.53 -5.26 17.21
CA VAL A 93 -4.12 -4.89 17.25
C VAL A 93 -3.82 -4.06 18.48
N ASP A 94 -2.57 -4.01 18.94
CA ASP A 94 -2.16 -3.07 19.99
C ASP A 94 -1.84 -1.66 19.43
N ALA A 95 -1.48 -0.72 20.31
CA ALA A 95 -1.14 0.66 19.95
C ALA A 95 0.03 0.79 18.94
N ASN A 96 0.86 -0.25 18.79
CA ASN A 96 1.96 -0.32 17.82
C ASN A 96 1.57 -1.08 16.54
N ASN A 97 0.27 -1.34 16.33
CA ASN A 97 -0.28 -2.22 15.29
C ASN A 97 0.17 -3.70 15.40
N GLY A 98 0.64 -4.15 16.56
CA GLY A 98 0.96 -5.57 16.79
C GLY A 98 -0.31 -6.42 16.83
N HIS A 99 -0.38 -7.48 16.02
CA HIS A 99 -1.57 -8.34 15.95
C HIS A 99 -1.82 -9.09 17.27
N ILE A 100 -3.04 -9.02 17.78
CA ILE A 100 -3.49 -9.73 18.99
C ILE A 100 -4.41 -10.89 18.60
N ALA A 101 -5.45 -10.63 17.81
CA ALA A 101 -6.43 -11.63 17.41
C ALA A 101 -7.23 -11.15 16.19
N GLN A 102 -7.96 -12.06 15.55
CA GLN A 102 -8.92 -11.71 14.50
C GLN A 102 -10.16 -12.59 14.59
N GLY A 103 -11.21 -12.19 13.89
CA GLY A 103 -12.45 -12.97 13.86
C GLY A 103 -13.56 -12.28 13.11
N SER A 104 -14.79 -12.70 13.38
CA SER A 104 -15.98 -12.11 12.79
C SER A 104 -17.09 -11.87 13.81
N ALA A 105 -18.06 -11.05 13.43
CA ALA A 105 -19.31 -10.83 14.16
C ALA A 105 -20.44 -10.63 13.14
N ALA A 106 -21.45 -11.48 13.17
CA ALA A 106 -22.52 -11.49 12.17
C ALA A 106 -23.86 -11.01 12.75
N LYS A 107 -24.66 -10.31 11.94
CA LYS A 107 -25.98 -9.77 12.30
C LYS A 107 -26.93 -10.86 12.81
N ASN A 108 -27.00 -11.98 12.10
CA ASN A 108 -27.84 -13.13 12.47
C ASN A 108 -27.40 -13.82 13.78
N LYS A 109 -26.21 -13.52 14.28
CA LYS A 109 -25.69 -13.93 15.59
C LYS A 109 -25.64 -12.76 16.57
N LYS A 110 -26.45 -11.72 16.35
CA LYS A 110 -26.52 -10.51 17.18
C LYS A 110 -25.17 -9.86 17.42
N TRP A 111 -24.31 -9.86 16.39
CA TRP A 111 -22.96 -9.29 16.43
C TRP A 111 -22.07 -9.90 17.53
N ALA A 112 -22.36 -11.14 17.96
CA ALA A 112 -21.54 -11.85 18.93
C ALA A 112 -20.13 -12.10 18.38
N VAL A 113 -19.14 -11.95 19.25
CA VAL A 113 -17.73 -12.11 18.89
C VAL A 113 -17.44 -13.57 18.61
N LYS A 114 -17.02 -13.84 17.38
CA LYS A 114 -16.44 -15.13 16.98
C LYS A 114 -14.96 -14.92 16.73
N VAL A 115 -14.14 -15.29 17.71
CA VAL A 115 -12.69 -15.32 17.52
C VAL A 115 -12.37 -16.43 16.54
N ALA A 116 -11.64 -16.11 15.46
CA ALA A 116 -11.08 -17.15 14.61
C ALA A 116 -10.05 -17.90 15.45
N PRO A 117 -10.05 -19.25 15.45
CA PRO A 117 -9.00 -20.00 16.10
C PRO A 117 -7.64 -19.48 15.62
N ALA A 118 -6.72 -19.17 16.54
CA ALA A 118 -5.32 -19.08 16.17
C ALA A 118 -4.98 -20.42 15.50
N GLU A 119 -4.39 -20.41 14.30
CA GLU A 119 -4.03 -21.64 13.58
C GLU A 119 -3.23 -22.55 14.51
N THR A 120 -3.96 -23.48 15.13
CA THR A 120 -3.45 -24.61 15.88
C THR A 120 -3.61 -25.75 14.90
N ALA A 121 -2.49 -26.36 14.53
CA ALA A 121 -2.44 -27.56 13.71
C ALA A 121 -3.45 -28.57 14.25
N ALA A 122 -4.52 -28.83 13.48
CA ALA A 122 -5.46 -29.90 13.77
C ALA A 122 -4.87 -31.21 13.25
N ALA A 123 -4.85 -32.21 14.13
CA ALA A 123 -4.30 -33.53 13.91
C ALA A 123 -4.97 -34.30 12.76
N ALA A 124 -4.09 -34.99 12.02
CA ALA A 124 -4.28 -36.05 11.04
C ALA A 124 -5.69 -36.69 10.87
N GLU A 125 -6.26 -36.47 9.68
CA GLU A 125 -6.86 -37.56 8.90
C GLU A 125 -5.96 -37.86 7.69
N LYS A 126 -5.87 -39.14 7.34
CA LYS A 126 -4.95 -39.72 6.34
C LYS A 126 -5.07 -39.06 4.95
N PRO A 127 -3.97 -39.03 4.18
CA PRO A 127 -3.82 -38.15 3.03
C PRO A 127 -4.63 -38.68 1.83
N VAL A 128 -5.66 -37.93 1.43
CA VAL A 128 -5.92 -37.76 0.00
C VAL A 128 -5.09 -36.55 -0.37
N ALA A 129 -4.05 -36.76 -1.20
CA ALA A 129 -3.21 -35.69 -1.69
C ALA A 129 -4.11 -34.55 -2.20
N PRO A 130 -4.07 -33.35 -1.59
CA PRO A 130 -4.63 -32.19 -2.24
C PRO A 130 -3.82 -32.02 -3.50
N ALA A 131 -4.46 -32.01 -4.67
CA ALA A 131 -3.82 -31.50 -5.87
C ALA A 131 -3.28 -30.12 -5.49
N TRP A 132 -1.96 -30.00 -5.47
CA TRP A 132 -1.28 -28.74 -5.17
C TRP A 132 -1.67 -27.80 -6.28
N LEU A 133 -2.64 -26.92 -6.01
CA LEU A 133 -2.77 -25.72 -6.81
C LEU A 133 -1.51 -24.90 -6.49
N PRO A 134 -0.71 -24.50 -7.50
CA PRO A 134 0.51 -23.76 -7.26
C PRO A 134 0.23 -22.51 -6.41
N PRO A 135 1.19 -22.02 -5.62
CA PRO A 135 1.06 -20.76 -4.87
C PRO A 135 0.52 -19.59 -5.73
N GLU A 136 0.80 -19.61 -7.02
CA GLU A 136 0.30 -18.68 -8.05
C GLU A 136 -1.23 -18.62 -8.11
N GLU A 137 -1.93 -19.76 -8.06
CA GLU A 137 -3.40 -19.81 -8.12
C GLU A 137 -4.06 -19.17 -6.89
N LYS A 138 -3.38 -19.18 -5.74
CA LYS A 138 -3.85 -18.48 -4.53
C LYS A 138 -3.59 -16.98 -4.64
N ALA A 139 -2.41 -16.58 -5.14
CA ALA A 139 -2.05 -15.18 -5.31
C ALA A 139 -2.93 -14.46 -6.35
N GLU A 140 -3.25 -15.12 -7.47
CA GLU A 140 -4.14 -14.61 -8.53
C GLU A 140 -5.58 -14.40 -8.05
N LYS A 141 -6.06 -15.21 -7.09
CA LYS A 141 -7.36 -14.98 -6.43
C LYS A 141 -7.33 -13.78 -5.47
N LEU A 142 -6.16 -13.47 -4.90
CA LEU A 142 -5.98 -12.36 -3.95
C LEU A 142 -5.65 -11.04 -4.64
N SER A 143 -5.18 -11.07 -5.89
CA SER A 143 -4.88 -9.87 -6.65
C SER A 143 -5.13 -10.06 -8.14
N PRO A 144 -5.85 -9.13 -8.79
CA PRO A 144 -6.04 -9.18 -10.23
C PRO A 144 -4.72 -8.98 -10.97
N ALA A 145 -4.72 -9.30 -12.26
CA ALA A 145 -3.61 -9.02 -13.15
C ALA A 145 -3.21 -7.53 -13.12
N ALA A 146 -1.92 -7.30 -13.25
CA ALA A 146 -1.35 -5.98 -13.36
C ALA A 146 -1.81 -5.29 -14.66
N ASP A 147 -2.04 -3.98 -14.60
CA ASP A 147 -2.27 -3.19 -15.80
C ASP A 147 -1.05 -3.26 -16.74
N ARG A 148 -1.30 -3.43 -18.03
CA ARG A 148 -0.30 -3.57 -19.09
C ARG A 148 -0.29 -2.39 -20.07
N THR A 149 -0.98 -1.31 -19.72
CA THR A 149 -0.90 -0.06 -20.47
C THR A 149 0.57 0.33 -20.60
N PRO A 150 1.07 0.59 -21.82
CA PRO A 150 2.45 0.98 -22.01
C PRO A 150 2.67 2.38 -21.43
N TRP A 151 3.85 2.61 -20.86
CA TRP A 151 4.28 3.96 -20.50
C TRP A 151 4.53 4.80 -21.76
N GLN A 152 4.50 6.11 -21.60
CA GLN A 152 4.92 7.06 -22.63
C GLN A 152 6.42 7.29 -22.50
N GLU A 153 7.08 7.53 -23.63
CA GLU A 153 8.48 7.92 -23.70
C GLU A 153 8.61 9.34 -24.23
N PHE A 154 9.46 10.14 -23.61
CA PHE A 154 9.69 11.53 -23.99
C PHE A 154 11.18 11.76 -24.18
N THR A 155 11.55 12.50 -25.22
CA THR A 155 12.95 12.88 -25.48
C THR A 155 13.13 14.34 -25.05
N LEU A 156 14.04 14.58 -24.14
CA LEU A 156 14.41 15.93 -23.69
C LEU A 156 15.29 16.61 -24.74
N GLN A 157 15.37 17.95 -24.69
CA GLN A 157 16.23 18.72 -25.61
C GLN A 157 17.71 18.31 -25.55
N GLY A 158 18.18 17.83 -24.39
CA GLY A 158 19.54 17.28 -24.21
C GLY A 158 19.73 15.85 -24.72
N GLY A 159 18.73 15.24 -25.38
CA GLY A 159 18.80 13.89 -25.94
C GLY A 159 18.53 12.75 -24.95
N CYS A 160 18.53 13.01 -23.63
CA CYS A 160 18.09 12.00 -22.67
C CYS A 160 16.59 11.67 -22.87
N ARG A 161 16.25 10.39 -22.75
CA ARG A 161 14.87 9.90 -22.74
C ARG A 161 14.39 9.71 -21.32
N LEU A 162 13.11 10.00 -21.08
CA LEU A 162 12.41 9.62 -19.86
C LEU A 162 11.19 8.78 -20.21
N ARG A 163 10.71 8.03 -19.24
CA ARG A 163 9.52 7.19 -19.36
C ARG A 163 8.66 7.31 -18.13
N THR A 164 7.37 7.56 -18.33
CA THR A 164 6.40 7.63 -17.25
C THR A 164 4.99 7.45 -17.80
N PHE A 165 3.99 7.39 -16.92
CA PHE A 165 2.59 7.44 -17.30
C PHE A 165 2.08 8.88 -17.27
N TRP A 166 1.40 9.27 -18.33
CA TRP A 166 0.87 10.61 -18.49
C TRP A 166 -0.63 10.52 -18.78
N GLN A 167 -1.44 11.11 -17.91
CA GLN A 167 -2.91 11.10 -18.05
C GLN A 167 -3.38 12.31 -18.87
N GLU A 168 -4.57 12.24 -19.47
CA GLU A 168 -5.11 13.31 -20.34
C GLU A 168 -5.25 14.67 -19.63
N ASN A 169 -5.46 14.66 -18.30
CA ASN A 169 -5.52 15.87 -17.46
C ASN A 169 -4.26 16.06 -16.60
N ALA A 170 -3.13 15.48 -17.00
CA ALA A 170 -1.90 15.55 -16.21
C ALA A 170 -1.28 16.95 -16.25
N THR A 171 -0.67 17.31 -15.12
CA THR A 171 -0.03 18.60 -14.86
C THR A 171 1.25 18.73 -15.68
N ALA A 172 1.50 19.91 -16.26
CA ALA A 172 2.73 20.13 -17.04
C ALA A 172 3.96 19.89 -16.15
N LEU A 173 4.91 19.09 -16.63
CA LEU A 173 6.14 18.74 -15.92
C LEU A 173 7.32 19.41 -16.62
N PHE A 174 7.99 20.29 -15.89
CA PHE A 174 9.22 20.92 -16.30
C PHE A 174 10.38 20.19 -15.65
N ILE A 175 11.25 19.64 -16.50
CA ILE A 175 12.50 19.01 -16.10
C ILE A 175 13.60 19.99 -16.53
N PRO A 176 14.48 20.44 -15.63
CA PRO A 176 15.54 21.37 -15.98
C PRO A 176 16.43 20.78 -17.07
N ALA A 177 17.04 21.65 -17.88
CA ALA A 177 17.99 21.25 -18.90
C ALA A 177 19.10 20.43 -18.23
N VAL A 178 19.23 19.17 -18.65
CA VAL A 178 20.25 18.27 -18.15
C VAL A 178 21.57 18.56 -18.84
N GLU A 179 22.60 18.82 -18.05
CA GLU A 179 23.97 18.93 -18.54
C GLU A 179 24.43 17.58 -19.13
N SER A 180 25.31 17.63 -20.12
CA SER A 180 25.89 16.44 -20.76
C SER A 180 26.57 15.54 -19.71
N GLY A 181 25.92 14.43 -19.35
CA GLY A 181 26.38 13.51 -18.30
C GLY A 181 25.28 12.92 -17.42
N SER A 182 24.06 13.47 -17.48
CA SER A 182 22.91 12.99 -16.68
C SER A 182 22.12 11.83 -17.33
N CYS A 183 22.53 11.34 -18.51
CA CYS A 183 21.95 10.13 -19.09
C CYS A 183 22.84 8.92 -18.82
N GLU A 184 22.24 7.79 -18.44
CA GLU A 184 22.94 6.51 -18.36
C GLU A 184 23.16 5.89 -19.76
N LYS A 185 23.89 4.77 -19.78
CA LYS A 185 24.08 3.96 -20.98
C LYS A 185 22.72 3.52 -21.53
N GLY A 186 22.46 3.83 -22.81
CA GLY A 186 21.15 3.63 -23.43
C GLY A 186 20.32 4.92 -23.54
N GLY A 187 20.86 6.06 -23.11
CA GLY A 187 20.26 7.38 -23.30
C GLY A 187 19.06 7.64 -22.40
N TRP A 188 18.91 6.91 -21.30
CA TRP A 188 17.86 7.16 -20.30
C TRP A 188 18.33 8.19 -19.29
N LEU A 189 17.42 9.05 -18.85
CA LEU A 189 17.68 10.00 -17.79
C LEU A 189 17.96 9.23 -16.47
N SER A 190 19.04 9.58 -15.78
CA SER A 190 19.40 8.96 -14.51
C SER A 190 19.91 10.03 -13.53
N GLY A 191 19.73 9.79 -12.24
CA GLY A 191 20.20 10.70 -11.19
C GLY A 191 19.11 11.62 -10.62
N ARG A 192 19.52 12.39 -9.61
CA ARG A 192 18.63 13.23 -8.81
C ARG A 192 18.50 14.63 -9.43
N THR A 193 17.28 15.14 -9.46
CA THR A 193 16.99 16.51 -9.91
C THR A 193 15.73 17.05 -9.22
N VAL A 194 15.45 18.33 -9.43
CA VAL A 194 14.20 18.97 -9.01
C VAL A 194 13.34 19.17 -10.25
N ILE A 195 12.12 18.65 -10.19
CA ILE A 195 11.10 18.87 -11.21
C ILE A 195 10.11 19.94 -10.74
N THR A 196 9.57 20.72 -11.66
CA THR A 196 8.49 21.66 -11.40
C THR A 196 7.22 21.17 -12.08
N GLN A 197 6.14 21.01 -11.34
CA GLN A 197 4.82 20.68 -11.88
C GLN A 197 3.92 21.93 -11.82
N SER A 198 3.25 22.26 -12.92
CA SER A 198 2.21 23.30 -12.92
C SER A 198 0.83 22.68 -12.73
N VAL A 199 0.23 22.92 -11.57
CA VAL A 199 -1.08 22.40 -11.18
C VAL A 199 -2.03 23.57 -10.99
N ASN A 200 -3.02 23.70 -11.86
CA ASN A 200 -4.00 24.80 -11.83
C ASN A 200 -3.34 26.20 -11.76
N GLY A 201 -2.26 26.40 -12.51
CA GLY A 201 -1.49 27.65 -12.54
C GLY A 201 -0.58 27.90 -11.34
N LYS A 202 -0.48 26.95 -10.39
CA LYS A 202 0.49 26.98 -9.29
C LYS A 202 1.62 26.01 -9.54
N GLU A 203 2.84 26.49 -9.36
CA GLU A 203 4.04 25.67 -9.48
C GLU A 203 4.31 24.91 -8.18
N LYS A 204 4.57 23.62 -8.30
CA LYS A 204 5.03 22.76 -7.21
C LYS A 204 6.36 22.13 -7.60
N GLN A 205 7.39 22.41 -6.83
CA GLN A 205 8.67 21.73 -6.97
C GLN A 205 8.67 20.41 -6.20
N SER A 206 9.31 19.40 -6.75
CA SER A 206 9.48 18.10 -6.10
C SER A 206 10.83 17.51 -6.49
N THR A 207 11.52 16.93 -5.51
CA THR A 207 12.78 16.24 -5.78
C THR A 207 12.49 14.83 -6.27
N VAL A 208 13.06 14.48 -7.42
CA VAL A 208 12.93 13.19 -8.08
C VAL A 208 14.32 12.63 -8.33
N THR A 209 14.44 11.31 -8.22
CA THR A 209 15.58 10.56 -8.74
C THR A 209 15.09 9.72 -9.92
N PHE A 210 15.69 9.92 -11.08
CA PHE A 210 15.41 9.07 -12.23
C PHE A 210 16.20 7.76 -12.12
N VAL A 211 15.48 6.64 -12.22
CA VAL A 211 16.02 5.28 -12.24
C VAL A 211 15.70 4.70 -13.60
N HIS A 212 16.71 4.52 -14.45
CA HIS A 212 16.53 4.08 -15.84
C HIS A 212 15.45 4.86 -16.59
N GLY A 213 15.42 6.18 -16.46
CA GLY A 213 14.43 7.05 -17.10
C GLY A 213 13.07 7.14 -16.41
N PHE A 214 12.81 6.35 -15.36
CA PHE A 214 11.57 6.46 -14.58
C PHE A 214 11.73 7.40 -13.38
N PRO A 215 10.83 8.36 -13.17
CA PRO A 215 10.86 9.24 -12.00
C PRO A 215 10.48 8.48 -10.72
N VAL A 216 11.42 8.43 -9.76
CA VAL A 216 11.22 7.83 -8.44
C VAL A 216 11.35 8.89 -7.35
N LEU A 217 10.38 8.92 -6.44
CA LEU A 217 10.28 9.86 -5.33
C LEU A 217 10.67 9.17 -4.02
N GLY A 218 11.25 9.92 -3.07
CA GLY A 218 11.56 9.42 -1.73
C GLY A 218 12.81 8.53 -1.64
N LEU A 219 13.64 8.48 -2.67
CA LEU A 219 14.96 7.87 -2.57
C LEU A 219 15.92 8.74 -1.74
N ASN A 220 16.76 8.07 -0.96
CA ASN A 220 17.84 8.71 -0.21
C ASN A 220 18.76 9.52 -1.14
N VAL A 221 19.28 10.65 -0.65
CA VAL A 221 20.18 11.51 -1.43
C VAL A 221 21.52 10.82 -1.74
N ALA A 222 21.96 9.91 -0.88
CA ALA A 222 23.21 9.17 -1.06
C ALA A 222 23.04 7.87 -1.88
N ALA A 223 21.81 7.53 -2.28
CA ALA A 223 21.55 6.32 -3.06
C ALA A 223 22.04 6.48 -4.51
N ASP A 224 22.74 5.48 -5.03
CA ASP A 224 23.15 5.42 -6.43
C ASP A 224 22.05 4.74 -7.27
N PRO A 225 21.25 5.48 -8.04
CA PRO A 225 20.12 4.92 -8.76
C PRO A 225 20.50 3.87 -9.79
N ASN A 226 21.76 3.84 -10.25
CA ASN A 226 22.22 2.88 -11.26
C ASN A 226 22.38 1.45 -10.68
N LYS A 227 22.34 1.28 -9.35
CA LYS A 227 22.38 -0.03 -8.69
C LYS A 227 20.99 -0.61 -8.38
N LEU A 228 19.91 0.09 -8.73
CA LEU A 228 18.55 -0.46 -8.66
C LEU A 228 18.20 -1.13 -9.98
N LEU A 229 17.78 -2.38 -9.91
CA LEU A 229 17.26 -3.09 -11.07
C LEU A 229 15.73 -3.05 -11.03
N ILE A 230 15.10 -2.87 -12.19
CA ILE A 230 13.63 -2.88 -12.29
C ILE A 230 13.17 -4.28 -12.68
N THR A 231 12.45 -4.94 -11.76
CA THR A 231 11.86 -6.27 -11.99
C THR A 231 10.55 -6.17 -12.76
N ALA A 232 9.70 -5.19 -12.42
CA ALA A 232 8.45 -4.90 -13.12
C ALA A 232 8.01 -3.46 -12.88
N VAL A 233 7.27 -2.88 -13.83
CA VAL A 233 6.80 -1.49 -13.75
C VAL A 233 5.52 -1.30 -14.56
N ASN A 234 4.55 -0.59 -14.00
CA ASN A 234 3.34 -0.12 -14.67
C ASN A 234 2.72 1.09 -13.92
N ASN A 235 1.56 1.55 -14.37
CA ASN A 235 0.82 2.69 -13.78
C ASN A 235 0.18 2.40 -12.39
N GLN A 236 0.49 1.26 -11.78
CA GLN A 236 0.02 0.89 -10.44
C GLN A 236 1.18 0.81 -9.46
N ARG A 237 2.33 0.29 -9.89
CA ARG A 237 3.51 0.05 -9.05
C ARG A 237 4.77 -0.21 -9.87
N MET A 238 5.91 0.01 -9.24
CA MET A 238 7.24 -0.42 -9.67
C MET A 238 7.79 -1.39 -8.62
N VAL A 239 8.41 -2.46 -9.09
CA VAL A 239 9.11 -3.45 -8.27
C VAL A 239 10.58 -3.37 -8.61
N VAL A 240 11.40 -3.03 -7.62
CA VAL A 240 12.85 -2.94 -7.77
C VAL A 240 13.57 -3.99 -6.95
N SER A 241 14.68 -4.47 -7.49
CA SER A 241 15.60 -5.42 -6.86
C SER A 241 16.99 -4.79 -6.72
N ASN A 242 17.82 -5.41 -5.89
CA ASN A 242 19.22 -5.06 -5.73
C ASN A 242 20.06 -6.33 -5.82
N GLU A 243 21.19 -6.28 -6.52
CA GLU A 243 22.08 -7.43 -6.71
C GLU A 243 22.58 -8.02 -5.38
N ASN A 244 22.72 -7.18 -4.35
CA ASN A 244 23.19 -7.59 -3.02
C ASN A 244 22.08 -8.11 -2.10
N ALA A 245 20.81 -8.10 -2.54
CA ALA A 245 19.67 -8.54 -1.74
C ALA A 245 18.75 -9.44 -2.56
N GLN A 246 19.30 -10.56 -3.02
CA GLN A 246 18.55 -11.60 -3.72
C GLN A 246 17.32 -12.04 -2.91
N GLN A 247 16.23 -12.36 -3.62
CA GLN A 247 14.96 -12.78 -3.00
C GLN A 247 14.35 -11.71 -2.06
N SER A 248 14.63 -10.43 -2.34
CA SER A 248 13.95 -9.32 -1.69
C SER A 248 13.77 -8.16 -2.66
N TRP A 249 12.65 -7.44 -2.51
CA TRP A 249 12.24 -6.40 -3.45
C TRP A 249 11.56 -5.24 -2.73
N MET A 250 11.77 -4.03 -3.23
CA MET A 250 10.98 -2.88 -2.84
C MET A 250 9.82 -2.70 -3.81
N ILE A 251 8.62 -2.47 -3.25
CA ILE A 251 7.40 -2.22 -4.01
C ILE A 251 7.01 -0.75 -3.83
N LEU A 252 7.04 -0.01 -4.94
CA LEU A 252 6.78 1.42 -4.97
C LEU A 252 5.43 1.68 -5.66
N PRO A 253 4.42 2.22 -4.98
CA PRO A 253 3.17 2.60 -5.62
C PRO A 253 3.37 3.72 -6.64
N TYR A 254 2.59 3.69 -7.73
CA TYR A 254 2.51 4.79 -8.67
C TYR A 254 1.64 5.93 -8.11
N VAL A 255 2.12 7.17 -8.20
CA VAL A 255 1.44 8.37 -7.72
C VAL A 255 1.14 9.27 -8.91
N ALA A 256 -0.08 9.16 -9.44
CA ALA A 256 -0.51 9.87 -10.64
C ALA A 256 -0.30 11.39 -10.57
N GLY A 257 -0.59 12.02 -9.42
CA GLY A 257 -0.38 13.46 -9.24
C GLY A 257 1.08 13.91 -9.33
N GLN A 258 2.03 12.98 -9.24
CA GLN A 258 3.47 13.24 -9.31
C GLN A 258 4.11 12.63 -10.57
N ASN A 259 3.31 12.01 -11.44
CA ASN A 259 3.74 11.30 -12.64
C ASN A 259 4.94 10.35 -12.37
N GLY A 260 4.94 9.63 -11.25
CA GLY A 260 6.08 8.81 -10.83
C GLY A 260 5.78 7.82 -9.72
N TRP A 261 6.79 7.04 -9.35
CA TRP A 261 6.68 5.99 -8.32
C TRP A 261 7.28 6.46 -7.01
N GLN A 262 6.61 6.16 -5.90
CA GLN A 262 7.03 6.64 -4.59
C GLN A 262 7.62 5.52 -3.74
N MET A 263 8.79 5.77 -3.15
CA MET A 263 9.33 4.94 -2.10
C MET A 263 8.47 5.11 -0.84
N THR A 264 7.78 4.05 -0.42
CA THR A 264 6.98 4.02 0.82
C THR A 264 7.51 3.04 1.85
N GLY A 265 8.63 2.36 1.53
CA GLY A 265 9.30 1.41 2.40
C GLY A 265 8.70 0.01 2.43
N THR A 266 7.78 -0.35 1.53
CA THR A 266 7.25 -1.72 1.43
C THR A 266 8.32 -2.66 0.90
N LEU A 267 8.88 -3.50 1.78
CA LEU A 267 9.92 -4.47 1.49
C LEU A 267 9.32 -5.88 1.52
N ALA A 268 9.31 -6.54 0.37
CA ALA A 268 8.93 -7.94 0.26
C ALA A 268 10.16 -8.83 0.35
N ILE A 269 10.12 -9.84 1.22
CA ILE A 269 11.20 -10.83 1.40
C ILE A 269 10.61 -12.20 1.11
N GLU A 270 11.18 -12.88 0.13
CA GLU A 270 10.83 -14.28 -0.12
C GLU A 270 11.50 -15.18 0.92
N MET A 271 10.66 -15.98 1.58
CA MET A 271 11.05 -16.95 2.60
C MET A 271 9.93 -17.97 2.77
N SER A 272 10.28 -19.26 2.75
CA SER A 272 9.30 -20.32 3.04
C SER A 272 8.83 -20.24 4.50
N ARG A 273 7.57 -20.62 4.75
CA ARG A 273 6.97 -20.65 6.10
C ARG A 273 7.72 -21.57 7.06
N GLU A 274 8.23 -22.69 6.56
CA GLU A 274 8.98 -23.68 7.33
C GLU A 274 10.27 -23.07 7.88
N LEU A 275 11.03 -22.36 7.04
CA LEU A 275 12.24 -21.65 7.47
C LEU A 275 11.93 -20.53 8.46
N ALA A 276 10.75 -19.90 8.36
CA ALA A 276 10.36 -18.81 9.24
C ALA A 276 9.87 -19.26 10.63
N ASN A 277 9.69 -20.56 10.84
CA ASN A 277 9.44 -21.14 12.16
C ASN A 277 10.69 -21.12 13.05
N ASP A 278 11.89 -20.96 12.48
CA ASP A 278 13.13 -20.70 13.21
C ASP A 278 13.30 -19.18 13.43
N PRO A 279 13.15 -18.68 14.67
CA PRO A 279 13.19 -17.25 14.94
C PRO A 279 14.56 -16.62 14.61
N SER A 280 15.65 -17.37 14.79
CA SER A 280 17.01 -16.87 14.53
C SER A 280 17.26 -16.74 13.03
N ARG A 281 16.85 -17.73 12.23
CA ARG A 281 16.93 -17.64 10.76
C ARG A 281 16.05 -16.55 10.20
N LEU A 282 14.84 -16.41 10.74
CA LEU A 282 13.92 -15.35 10.35
C LEU A 282 14.52 -13.96 10.62
N GLN A 283 15.03 -13.74 11.83
CA GLN A 283 15.63 -12.45 12.20
C GLN A 283 16.85 -12.13 11.33
N ALA A 284 17.76 -13.10 11.13
CA ALA A 284 18.93 -12.93 10.28
C ALA A 284 18.55 -12.58 8.83
N ARG A 285 17.51 -13.22 8.29
CA ARG A 285 17.01 -12.95 6.93
C ARG A 285 16.45 -11.52 6.81
N ILE A 286 15.66 -11.09 7.79
CA ILE A 286 15.10 -9.74 7.83
C ILE A 286 16.20 -8.70 7.95
N GLU A 287 17.16 -8.89 8.86
CA GLU A 287 18.27 -7.96 9.08
C GLU A 287 19.16 -7.82 7.84
N ALA A 288 19.49 -8.93 7.19
CA ALA A 288 20.27 -8.92 5.95
C ALA A 288 19.56 -8.13 4.82
N ALA A 289 18.23 -8.29 4.69
CA ALA A 289 17.48 -7.49 3.72
C ALA A 289 17.43 -6.01 4.14
N ARG A 290 17.17 -5.73 5.43
CA ARG A 290 17.13 -4.36 5.95
C ARG A 290 18.46 -3.63 5.78
N SER A 291 19.60 -4.29 5.99
CA SER A 291 20.92 -3.66 5.84
C SER A 291 21.19 -3.20 4.41
N VAL A 292 20.67 -3.93 3.41
CA VAL A 292 20.79 -3.52 2.01
C VAL A 292 19.78 -2.44 1.65
N TRP A 293 18.54 -2.55 2.13
CA TRP A 293 17.44 -1.68 1.70
C TRP A 293 17.35 -0.37 2.49
N ALA A 294 17.66 -0.34 3.78
CA ALA A 294 17.53 0.87 4.61
C ALA A 294 18.28 2.10 4.05
N PRO A 295 19.50 1.99 3.49
CA PRO A 295 20.20 3.13 2.88
C PRO A 295 19.49 3.75 1.67
N TRP A 296 18.52 3.07 1.06
CA TRP A 296 17.77 3.57 -0.10
C TRP A 296 16.61 4.48 0.27
N LEU A 297 16.14 4.41 1.52
CA LEU A 297 15.01 5.19 1.99
C LEU A 297 15.47 6.57 2.46
N ALA A 298 14.65 7.59 2.18
CA ALA A 298 14.78 8.86 2.87
C ALA A 298 14.57 8.68 4.40
N PRO A 299 15.18 9.52 5.25
CA PRO A 299 15.22 9.33 6.71
C PRO A 299 13.85 9.21 7.40
N ASP A 300 12.80 9.77 6.80
CA ASP A 300 11.42 9.78 7.30
C ASP A 300 10.62 8.53 6.91
N ILE A 301 11.14 7.70 6.01
CA ILE A 301 10.44 6.53 5.49
C ILE A 301 10.89 5.28 6.27
N LYS A 302 9.92 4.60 6.89
CA LYS A 302 10.16 3.35 7.63
C LYS A 302 9.98 2.15 6.71
N LEU A 303 10.81 1.13 6.93
CA LEU A 303 10.64 -0.18 6.28
C LEU A 303 9.41 -0.90 6.86
N ASN A 304 8.53 -1.32 5.96
CA ASN A 304 7.38 -2.19 6.23
C ASN A 304 7.64 -3.53 5.55
N VAL A 305 8.03 -4.53 6.34
CA VAL A 305 8.48 -5.82 5.82
C VAL A 305 7.31 -6.79 5.72
N VAL A 306 7.18 -7.45 4.58
CA VAL A 306 6.25 -8.55 4.34
C VAL A 306 6.99 -9.79 3.86
N LEU A 307 6.63 -10.94 4.42
CA LEU A 307 7.16 -12.24 4.01
C LEU A 307 6.22 -12.86 2.98
N ILE A 308 6.79 -13.29 1.87
CA ILE A 308 6.07 -13.88 0.73
C ILE A 308 6.63 -15.26 0.42
N ASP A 309 5.79 -16.15 -0.10
CA ASP A 309 6.22 -17.46 -0.61
C ASP A 309 6.94 -17.31 -1.97
N GLY A 310 6.65 -16.24 -2.72
CA GLY A 310 7.30 -15.86 -3.97
C GLY A 310 6.76 -14.54 -4.49
N LEU A 311 7.55 -13.85 -5.31
CA LEU A 311 7.13 -12.59 -5.94
C LEU A 311 6.27 -12.89 -7.18
N HIS A 312 5.18 -12.14 -7.37
CA HIS A 312 4.30 -12.25 -8.55
C HIS A 312 4.29 -10.95 -9.38
N PRO A 313 5.31 -10.68 -10.23
CA PRO A 313 5.46 -9.40 -10.95
C PRO A 313 4.32 -9.06 -11.90
N LEU A 314 3.51 -10.05 -12.30
CA LEU A 314 2.38 -9.90 -13.22
C LEU A 314 1.06 -9.55 -12.51
N LEU A 315 1.04 -9.49 -11.17
CA LEU A 315 -0.15 -9.14 -10.39
C LEU A 315 -0.13 -7.68 -9.96
N ARG A 316 -1.32 -7.09 -9.79
CA ARG A 316 -1.45 -5.71 -9.30
C ARG A 316 -0.79 -5.53 -7.93
N ASN A 317 -0.94 -6.50 -7.03
CA ASN A 317 -0.15 -6.63 -5.81
C ASN A 317 0.88 -7.76 -6.00
N PRO A 318 2.16 -7.43 -6.23
CA PRO A 318 3.21 -8.44 -6.42
C PRO A 318 3.48 -9.30 -5.17
N ALA A 319 3.04 -8.84 -4.01
CA ALA A 319 3.14 -9.51 -2.72
C ALA A 319 1.77 -10.06 -2.26
N ALA A 320 0.85 -10.38 -3.18
CA ALA A 320 -0.48 -10.90 -2.84
C ALA A 320 -0.43 -12.19 -2.00
N GLY A 321 0.62 -12.99 -2.15
CA GLY A 321 0.90 -14.17 -1.32
C GLY A 321 1.53 -13.87 0.04
N ALA A 322 1.61 -12.59 0.46
CA ALA A 322 2.18 -12.22 1.75
C ALA A 322 1.39 -12.85 2.89
N TRP A 323 2.12 -13.50 3.80
CA TRP A 323 1.51 -14.28 4.87
C TRP A 323 1.93 -13.83 6.27
N ARG A 324 2.90 -12.91 6.37
CA ARG A 324 3.32 -12.32 7.63
C ARG A 324 3.93 -10.94 7.42
N ALA A 325 3.55 -9.99 8.27
CA ALA A 325 4.29 -8.74 8.44
C ALA A 325 5.42 -8.95 9.46
N ALA A 326 6.59 -8.35 9.21
CA ALA A 326 7.80 -8.55 10.02
C ALA A 326 8.51 -7.21 10.32
N ASN A 327 7.74 -6.29 10.88
CA ASN A 327 8.16 -4.92 11.18
C ASN A 327 9.03 -4.81 12.43
#